data_AF-A0A834L7T8-F1
#
_entry.id   AF-A0A834L7T8-F1
#
_cell.length_a   1.000
_cell.length_b   1.000
_cell.length_c   1.000
_cell.angle_alpha   90.00
_cell.angle_beta   90.00
_cell.angle_gamma   90.00
#
_symmetry.space_group_name_H-M   'P 1'
#
loop_
_entity.id
_entity.type
_entity.pdbx_description
1 polymer ?
#
loop_
_entity_poly.entity_id
_entity_poly.type
_entity_poly.pdbx_seq_one_letter_code
_entity_poly.pdbx_strand_id
1 'polypeptide(L)'
;MKDDVLPQVKKEMERLFEAKFIRLVKYAEWVSNVVQVMKKNGKVRVCVDFRDLNTEPPKDEYPMPVADLLVDATVGYQMLSFMDGNAGYNQERPIKGS
;
A
#
# COMPACT_ATOMS: atom_id res chain seq x y z
N MET A 1 18.32 -23.70 1.15
CA MET A 1 17.56 -22.83 0.23
C MET A 1 16.60 -21.86 0.94
N LYS A 2 16.39 -21.96 2.28
CA LYS A 2 15.57 -21.01 3.07
C LYS A 2 16.37 -19.86 3.69
N ASP A 3 17.70 -19.98 3.78
CA ASP A 3 18.56 -19.04 4.51
C ASP A 3 18.81 -17.69 3.81
N ASP A 4 18.59 -17.57 2.51
CA ASP A 4 18.88 -16.33 1.75
C ASP A 4 17.75 -15.28 1.80
N VAL A 5 16.55 -15.67 2.26
CA VAL A 5 15.37 -14.79 2.25
C VAL A 5 15.34 -13.86 3.47
N LEU A 6 15.78 -14.32 4.64
CA LEU A 6 15.81 -13.52 5.86
C LEU A 6 16.66 -12.23 5.72
N PRO A 7 17.89 -12.28 5.16
CA PRO A 7 18.68 -11.09 4.91
C PRO A 7 17.97 -10.08 3.99
N GLN A 8 17.28 -10.56 2.95
CA GLN A 8 16.56 -9.70 2.01
C GLN A 8 15.32 -9.05 2.65
N VAL A 9 14.60 -9.78 3.50
CA VAL A 9 13.47 -9.23 4.27
C VAL A 9 13.95 -8.17 5.26
N LYS A 10 15.04 -8.41 5.98
CA LYS A 10 15.63 -7.41 6.90
C LYS A 10 16.01 -6.13 6.17
N LYS A 11 16.71 -6.26 5.04
CA LYS A 11 17.09 -5.11 4.19
C LYS A 11 15.87 -4.31 3.71
N GLU A 12 14.79 -4.99 3.35
CA GLU A 12 13.56 -4.32 2.92
C GLU A 12 12.86 -3.62 4.10
N MET A 13 12.85 -4.22 5.30
CA MET A 13 12.32 -3.57 6.50
C MET A 13 13.11 -2.32 6.87
N GLU A 14 14.45 -2.39 6.83
CA GLU A 14 15.33 -1.22 7.06
C GLU A 14 15.03 -0.11 6.04
N ARG A 15 14.90 -0.46 4.76
CA ARG A 15 14.53 0.50 3.70
C ARG A 15 13.20 1.21 3.98
N LEU A 16 12.18 0.45 4.41
CA LEU A 16 10.86 1.01 4.74
C LEU A 16 10.91 1.90 6.00
N PHE A 17 11.75 1.54 6.97
CA PHE A 17 11.95 2.31 8.19
C PHE A 17 12.66 3.64 7.92
N GLU A 18 13.76 3.62 7.17
CA GLU A 18 14.51 4.83 6.76
C GLU A 18 13.66 5.77 5.89
N ALA A 19 12.81 5.20 5.02
CA ALA A 19 11.84 5.97 4.24
C ALA A 19 10.70 6.56 5.10
N LYS A 20 10.63 6.25 6.40
CA LYS A 20 9.58 6.67 7.34
C LYS A 20 8.19 6.15 6.98
N PHE A 21 8.10 5.09 6.17
CA PHE A 21 6.83 4.44 5.83
C PHE A 21 6.33 3.56 6.98
N ILE A 22 7.24 2.98 7.77
CA ILE A 22 6.93 2.21 8.97
C ILE A 22 7.60 2.83 10.20
N ARG A 23 7.06 2.54 11.38
CA ARG A 23 7.59 3.01 12.68
C ARG A 23 7.49 1.90 13.72
N LEU A 24 8.35 1.96 14.73
CA LEU A 24 8.25 1.08 15.89
C LEU A 24 7.04 1.49 16.75
N VAL A 25 6.29 0.50 17.23
CA VAL A 25 5.15 0.66 18.14
C VAL A 25 5.42 -0.23 19.37
N LYS A 26 5.32 0.34 20.57
CA LYS A 26 5.59 -0.39 21.83
C LYS A 26 4.37 -1.17 22.34
N TYR A 27 3.17 -0.63 22.13
CA TYR A 27 1.91 -1.21 22.60
C TYR A 27 0.94 -1.22 21.42
N ALA A 28 0.97 -2.30 20.64
CA ALA A 28 0.05 -2.49 19.54
C ALA A 28 -1.19 -3.23 20.06
N GLU A 29 -2.36 -2.63 19.89
CA GLU A 29 -3.64 -3.28 20.18
C GLU A 29 -4.00 -4.32 19.12
N TRP A 30 -3.55 -4.09 17.88
CA TRP A 30 -3.78 -4.94 16.72
C TRP A 30 -2.47 -5.32 16.04
N VAL A 31 -2.35 -6.58 15.64
CA VAL A 31 -1.18 -7.11 14.93
C VAL A 31 -1.67 -7.96 13.76
N SER A 32 -1.04 -7.77 12.61
CA SER A 32 -1.29 -8.56 11.40
C SER A 32 -0.02 -9.28 10.97
N ASN A 33 -0.20 -10.38 10.25
CA ASN A 33 0.91 -11.21 9.78
C ASN A 33 1.73 -10.47 8.71
N VAL A 34 3.06 -10.65 8.74
CA VAL A 34 3.95 -10.17 7.68
C VAL A 34 4.25 -11.32 6.73
N VAL A 35 4.05 -11.09 5.43
CA VAL A 35 4.21 -12.08 4.37
C VAL A 35 5.25 -11.60 3.38
N GLN A 36 6.26 -12.44 3.11
CA GLN A 36 7.23 -12.19 2.03
C GLN A 36 6.67 -12.65 0.69
N VAL A 37 6.78 -11.79 -0.33
CA VAL A 37 6.35 -12.08 -1.70
C VAL A 37 7.52 -11.86 -2.65
N MET A 38 7.85 -12.88 -3.44
CA MET A 38 8.86 -12.77 -4.49
C MET A 38 8.24 -12.12 -5.74
N LYS A 39 8.80 -11.00 -6.17
CA LYS A 39 8.44 -10.40 -7.47
C LYS A 39 9.11 -11.15 -8.61
N LYS A 40 8.51 -11.07 -9.81
CA LYS A 40 9.07 -11.62 -11.06
C LYS A 40 10.49 -11.10 -11.38
N ASN A 41 10.85 -9.92 -10.89
CA ASN A 41 12.18 -9.32 -11.06
C ASN A 41 13.21 -9.79 -10.01
N GLY A 42 12.90 -10.84 -9.23
CA GLY A 42 13.78 -11.42 -8.22
C GLY A 42 13.86 -10.63 -6.91
N LYS A 43 13.17 -9.48 -6.77
CA LYS A 43 13.15 -8.70 -5.53
C LYS A 43 12.09 -9.23 -4.56
N VAL A 44 12.40 -9.22 -3.26
CA VAL A 44 11.42 -9.47 -2.19
C VAL A 44 10.58 -8.22 -1.96
N ARG A 45 9.26 -8.40 -1.78
CA ARG A 45 8.35 -7.40 -1.22
C ARG A 45 7.85 -7.90 0.13
N VAL A 46 7.93 -7.06 1.15
CA VAL A 46 7.28 -7.30 2.44
C VAL A 46 5.84 -6.81 2.36
N CYS A 47 4.88 -7.69 2.60
CA CYS A 47 3.46 -7.41 2.59
C CYS A 47 2.90 -7.60 4.00
N VAL A 48 1.91 -6.80 4.38
CA VAL A 48 1.11 -7.03 5.58
C VAL A 48 -0.21 -7.68 5.15
N ASP A 49 -0.61 -8.73 5.86
CA ASP A 49 -1.82 -9.46 5.60
C ASP A 49 -3.03 -8.76 6.24
N PHE A 50 -3.72 -7.94 5.46
CA PHE A 50 -4.89 -7.18 5.91
C PHE A 50 -6.22 -7.92 5.71
N ARG A 51 -6.23 -9.24 5.52
CA ARG A 51 -7.48 -9.96 5.28
C ARG A 51 -8.48 -9.78 6.41
N ASP A 52 -8.04 -9.95 7.65
CA ASP A 52 -8.91 -9.80 8.82
C ASP A 52 -9.41 -8.36 8.93
N LEU A 53 -8.53 -7.38 8.75
CA LEU A 53 -8.87 -5.94 8.75
C LEU A 53 -9.89 -5.58 7.66
N ASN A 54 -9.76 -6.14 6.46
CA ASN A 54 -10.64 -5.82 5.32
C ASN A 54 -12.01 -6.50 5.40
N THR A 55 -12.23 -7.42 6.33
CA THR A 55 -13.58 -7.99 6.55
C THR A 55 -14.51 -7.01 7.24
N GLU A 56 -13.97 -6.03 7.95
CA GLU A 56 -14.72 -4.94 8.56
C GLU A 56 -14.85 -3.81 7.52
N PRO A 57 -16.04 -3.54 6.97
CA PRO A 57 -16.19 -2.49 5.98
C PRO A 57 -15.97 -1.11 6.64
N PRO A 58 -14.95 -0.34 6.23
CA PRO A 58 -14.80 1.03 6.69
C PRO A 58 -15.90 1.91 6.08
N LYS A 59 -16.23 3.00 6.77
CA LYS A 59 -17.08 4.05 6.22
C LYS A 59 -16.33 4.74 5.08
N ASP A 60 -16.78 4.55 3.85
CA ASP A 60 -16.25 5.25 2.69
C ASP A 60 -16.94 6.62 2.55
N GLU A 61 -16.20 7.69 2.85
CA GLU A 61 -16.68 9.07 2.70
C GLU A 61 -16.45 9.62 1.28
N TYR A 62 -15.72 8.88 0.44
CA TYR A 62 -15.30 9.31 -0.90
C TYR A 62 -15.41 8.16 -1.91
N PRO A 63 -16.64 7.71 -2.23
CA PRO A 63 -16.84 6.62 -3.17
C PRO A 63 -16.22 6.95 -4.53
N MET A 64 -15.48 5.99 -5.09
CA MET A 64 -14.88 6.17 -6.40
C MET A 64 -15.96 6.39 -7.46
N PRO A 65 -15.85 7.42 -8.32
CA PRO A 65 -16.78 7.64 -9.41
C PRO A 65 -16.74 6.46 -10.39
N VAL A 66 -17.91 6.11 -10.92
CA VAL A 66 -18.04 5.05 -11.94
C VAL A 66 -17.24 5.45 -13.19
N ALA A 67 -16.60 4.47 -13.82
CA ALA A 67 -15.75 4.71 -15.00
C ALA A 67 -16.47 5.49 -16.11
N ASP A 68 -17.75 5.19 -16.37
CA ASP A 68 -18.55 5.88 -17.38
C ASP A 68 -18.73 7.37 -17.07
N LEU A 69 -18.92 7.73 -15.79
CA LEU A 69 -19.01 9.13 -15.37
C LEU A 69 -17.70 9.90 -15.60
N LEU A 70 -16.56 9.23 -15.42
CA LEU A 70 -15.25 9.81 -15.69
C LEU A 70 -15.03 10.00 -17.20
N VAL A 71 -15.46 9.04 -18.02
CA VAL A 71 -15.36 9.13 -19.48
C VAL A 71 -16.23 10.27 -20.00
N ASP A 72 -17.49 10.33 -19.58
CA ASP A 72 -18.42 11.40 -19.96
C ASP A 72 -17.91 12.78 -19.56
N ALA A 73 -17.31 12.90 -18.36
CA ALA A 73 -16.72 14.16 -17.90
C ALA A 73 -15.54 14.65 -18.77
N THR A 74 -14.91 13.77 -19.55
CA THR A 74 -13.79 14.12 -20.44
C THR A 74 -14.21 14.37 -21.90
N VAL A 75 -15.50 14.27 -22.22
CA VAL A 75 -16.01 14.54 -23.57
C VAL A 75 -15.84 16.03 -23.90
N GLY A 76 -15.19 16.33 -25.04
CA GLY A 76 -14.99 17.71 -25.52
C GLY A 76 -13.62 18.31 -25.23
N TYR A 77 -12.76 17.64 -24.46
CA TYR A 77 -11.37 18.05 -24.29
C TYR A 77 -10.52 17.56 -25.48
N GLN A 78 -9.68 18.44 -26.04
CA GLN A 78 -8.83 18.13 -27.20
C GLN A 78 -7.56 17.33 -26.85
N MET A 79 -7.15 17.35 -25.57
CA MET A 79 -5.97 16.64 -25.08
C MET A 79 -6.21 16.12 -23.68
N LEU A 80 -5.75 14.89 -23.43
CA LEU A 80 -5.74 14.24 -22.12
C LEU A 80 -4.30 13.87 -21.79
N SER A 81 -3.88 14.09 -20.55
CA SER A 81 -2.61 13.60 -20.02
C SER A 81 -2.87 12.58 -18.90
N PHE A 82 -2.10 11.50 -18.92
CA PHE A 82 -2.18 10.44 -17.92
C PHE A 82 -0.95 10.49 -17.02
N MET A 83 -1.17 10.57 -15.71
CA MET A 83 -0.12 10.50 -14.70
C MET A 83 -0.30 9.20 -13.91
N ASP A 84 0.79 8.45 -13.74
CA ASP A 84 0.78 7.24 -12.91
C ASP A 84 1.04 7.59 -11.44
N GLY A 85 0.06 7.29 -10.59
CA GLY A 85 0.11 7.49 -9.15
C GLY A 85 0.70 6.33 -8.36
N ASN A 86 1.56 5.48 -8.96
CA ASN A 86 2.05 4.23 -8.35
C ASN A 86 2.72 4.40 -6.97
N ALA A 87 3.24 5.59 -6.64
CA ALA A 87 3.81 5.88 -5.31
C ALA A 87 2.84 6.55 -4.32
N GLY A 88 1.63 6.91 -4.76
CA GLY A 88 0.69 7.74 -3.99
C GLY A 88 0.30 7.14 -2.64
N TYR A 89 0.13 5.82 -2.56
CA TYR A 89 -0.21 5.14 -1.31
C TYR A 89 0.80 5.41 -0.17
N ASN A 90 2.08 5.60 -0.50
CA ASN A 90 3.14 5.81 0.50
C ASN A 90 3.40 7.31 0.77
N GLN A 91 2.75 8.22 0.06
CA GLN A 91 2.92 9.66 0.25
C GLN A 91 2.00 10.18 1.36
N GLU A 92 0.82 9.60 1.48
CA GLU A 92 -0.14 9.97 2.51
C GLU A 92 0.13 9.28 3.84
N ARG A 93 -0.09 10.01 4.93
CA ARG A 93 0.06 9.45 6.27
C ARG A 93 -1.23 8.76 6.71
N PRO A 94 -1.14 7.56 7.30
CA PRO A 94 -2.30 6.94 7.94
C PRO A 94 -2.92 7.88 8.98
N ILE A 95 -4.24 8.02 8.94
CA ILE A 95 -5.01 8.75 9.94
C ILE A 95 -4.79 8.04 11.28
N LYS A 96 -4.44 8.79 12.33
CA LYS A 96 -4.41 8.25 13.69
C LYS A 96 -5.87 8.08 14.13
N GLY A 97 -6.26 6.86 14.48
CA GLY A 97 -7.56 6.64 15.13
C GLY A 97 -7.69 7.54 16.36
N SER A 98 -8.81 8.26 16.41
CA SER A 98 -9.31 9.03 17.56
C SER A 98 -9.61 8.14 18.76
#